data_AF-A0A380FC75-F1
#
_entry.id   AF-A0A380FC75-F1
#
_cell.length_a   1.000
_cell.length_b   1.000
_cell.length_c   1.000
_cell.angle_alpha   90.00
_cell.angle_beta   90.00
_cell.angle_gamma   90.00
#
_symmetry.space_group_name_H-M   'P 1'
#
loop_
_entity.id
_entity.type
_entity.pdbx_description
1 polymer ?
#
loop_
_entity_poly.entity_id
_entity_poly.type
_entity_poly.pdbx_seq_one_letter_code
_entity_poly.pdbx_strand_id
1 'polypeptide(L)' 'MSYPLWKQLEQLKTLTWVDLTHAFDETIPCFSEFERAKVSTLFNVQDDGFYVQNWKPRYTVWYTY' A
#
# COMPACT_ATOMS: atom_id res chain seq x y z
N MET A 1 -28.95 -22.87 9.11
CA MET A 1 -27.97 -22.86 7.99
C MET A 1 -26.61 -22.44 8.56
N SER A 2 -25.57 -23.24 8.36
CA SER A 2 -24.19 -22.85 8.70
C SER A 2 -23.58 -22.16 7.49
N TYR A 3 -23.29 -20.86 7.60
CA TYR A 3 -22.67 -20.14 6.49
C TYR A 3 -21.15 -20.31 6.56
N PRO A 4 -20.54 -21.00 5.59
CA PRO A 4 -19.12 -21.35 5.66
C PRO A 4 -18.23 -20.10 5.78
N LEU A 5 -18.60 -18.97 5.18
CA LEU A 5 -17.78 -17.74 5.26
C LEU A 5 -17.67 -17.16 6.68
N TRP A 6 -18.69 -17.31 7.52
CA TRP A 6 -18.62 -16.82 8.90
C TRP A 6 -17.61 -17.61 9.74
N LYS A 7 -17.56 -18.93 9.55
CA LYS A 7 -16.57 -19.78 10.24
C LYS A 7 -15.14 -19.43 9.82
N GLN A 8 -14.93 -19.13 8.54
CA GLN A 8 -13.63 -18.73 8.01
C GLN A 8 -13.21 -17.36 8.55
N LEU A 9 -14.15 -16.40 8.66
CA LEU A 9 -13.88 -15.11 9.27
C LEU A 9 -13.45 -15.25 10.74
N GLU A 10 -14.17 -16.06 11.52
CA GLU A 10 -13.82 -16.30 12.93
C GLU A 10 -12.44 -16.97 13.05
N GLN A 11 -12.09 -17.89 12.15
CA GLN A 11 -10.76 -18.47 12.11
C GLN A 11 -9.69 -17.42 11.80
N LEU A 12 -9.90 -16.55 10.80
CA LEU A 12 -8.94 -15.51 10.41
C LEU A 12 -8.68 -14.50 11.54
N LYS A 13 -9.67 -14.19 12.37
CA LYS A 13 -9.53 -13.31 13.54
C LYS A 13 -8.62 -13.87 14.63
N THR A 14 -8.45 -15.20 14.69
CA THR A 14 -7.57 -15.84 15.69
C THR A 14 -6.10 -15.87 15.29
N LEU A 15 -5.79 -15.54 14.03
CA LEU A 15 -4.44 -15.60 13.49
C LEU A 15 -3.73 -14.25 13.62
N THR A 16 -2.40 -14.31 13.67
CA THR A 16 -1.55 -13.11 13.58
C THR A 16 -1.36 -12.74 12.13
N TRP A 17 -1.70 -11.49 11.79
CA TRP A 17 -1.45 -10.94 10.47
C TRP A 17 -0.02 -10.42 10.40
N VAL A 18 0.75 -10.98 9.48
CA VAL A 18 2.13 -10.54 9.20
C VAL A 18 2.09 -9.76 7.89
N ASP A 19 2.37 -8.47 7.97
CA ASP A 19 2.55 -7.63 6.80
C ASP A 19 3.95 -7.87 6.23
N LEU A 20 4.00 -8.35 4.99
CA LEU A 20 5.25 -8.61 4.25
C LEU A 20 5.53 -7.53 3.20
N THR A 21 4.80 -6.41 3.26
CA THR A 21 5.03 -5.28 2.35
C THR A 21 6.13 -4.37 2.88
N HIS A 22 6.89 -3.79 1.96
CA HIS A 22 7.81 -2.70 2.29
C HIS A 22 7.08 -1.36 2.19
N ALA A 23 7.39 -0.44 3.11
CA ALA A 23 6.92 0.93 3.00
C ALA A 23 7.40 1.51 1.65
N PHE A 24 6.47 2.10 0.89
CA PHE A 24 6.77 2.75 -0.37
C PHE A 24 6.94 4.25 -0.13
N ASP A 25 8.16 4.74 -0.34
CA ASP A 25 8.52 6.15 -0.24
C ASP A 25 9.55 6.53 -1.33
N GLU A 26 9.89 7.82 -1.43
CA GLU A 26 10.85 8.31 -2.43
C GLU A 26 12.30 7.84 -2.20
N THR A 27 12.60 7.36 -0.99
CA THR A 27 13.93 6.96 -0.54
C THR A 27 14.23 5.49 -0.78
N ILE A 28 13.22 4.68 -1.10
CA ILE A 28 13.43 3.25 -1.36
C ILE A 28 14.48 3.04 -2.46
N PRO A 29 15.26 1.95 -2.37
CA PRO A 29 16.13 1.54 -3.45
C PRO A 29 15.31 1.36 -4.73
N CYS A 30 15.74 2.04 -5.79
CA CYS A 30 15.15 1.93 -7.12
C CYS A 30 16.26 1.51 -8.07
N PHE A 31 15.96 0.58 -8.96
CA PHE A 31 16.89 0.21 -10.02
C PHE A 31 17.08 1.40 -10.97
N SER A 32 18.33 1.69 -11.34
CA SER A 32 18.74 2.98 -11.93
C SER A 32 18.03 3.35 -13.23
N GLU A 33 17.58 2.34 -13.98
CA GLU A 33 16.87 2.52 -15.25
C GLU A 33 15.39 2.87 -15.09
N PHE A 34 14.83 2.76 -13.88
CA PHE A 34 13.43 3.12 -13.62
C PHE A 34 13.28 4.54 -13.10
N GLU A 35 12.14 5.15 -13.43
CA GLU A 35 11.75 6.43 -12.83
C GLU A 35 11.59 6.27 -11.32
N ARG A 36 12.26 7.14 -10.55
CA ARG A 36 12.15 7.12 -9.08
C ARG A 36 10.73 7.45 -8.63
N ALA A 37 10.37 6.91 -7.47
CA ALA A 37 9.14 7.27 -6.79
C ALA A 37 9.09 8.78 -6.51
N LYS A 38 7.97 9.42 -6.85
CA LYS A 38 7.67 10.82 -6.59
C LYS A 38 6.24 10.94 -6.07
N VAL A 39 6.07 11.77 -5.05
CA VAL A 39 4.81 12.02 -4.39
C VAL A 39 4.44 13.49 -4.54
N SER A 40 3.26 13.75 -5.05
CA SER A 40 2.68 15.09 -5.04
C SER A 40 1.32 15.09 -4.37
N THR A 41 1.14 15.96 -3.37
CA THR A 41 -0.15 16.18 -2.74
C THR A 41 -1.05 16.93 -3.71
N LEU A 42 -2.21 16.36 -4.04
CA LEU A 42 -3.20 16.96 -4.93
C LEU A 42 -4.25 17.76 -4.17
N PHE A 43 -4.68 17.22 -3.02
CA PHE A 43 -5.69 17.81 -2.16
C PHE A 43 -5.24 17.65 -0.70
N ASN A 44 -5.51 18.66 0.11
CA ASN A 44 -5.16 18.65 1.52
C ASN A 44 -6.37 18.95 2.41
N VAL A 45 -6.29 18.49 3.66
CA VAL A 45 -7.43 18.57 4.59
C VAL A 45 -7.78 20.02 4.94
N GLN A 46 -6.79 20.92 4.98
CA GLN A 46 -7.00 22.32 5.39
C GLN A 46 -7.80 23.08 4.33
N ASP A 47 -7.49 22.87 3.06
CA ASP A 47 -8.07 23.63 1.95
C ASP A 47 -9.27 22.92 1.30
N ASP A 48 -9.26 21.58 1.22
CA ASP A 48 -10.21 20.80 0.43
C ASP A 48 -11.12 19.89 1.28
N GLY A 49 -10.82 19.72 2.56
CA GLY A 49 -11.57 18.84 3.47
C GLY A 49 -11.31 17.34 3.30
N PHE A 50 -10.40 16.95 2.40
CA PHE A 50 -9.94 15.57 2.22
C PHE A 50 -8.48 15.52 1.72
N TYR A 51 -7.84 14.37 1.84
CA TYR A 51 -6.42 14.20 1.49
C TYR A 51 -6.22 13.21 0.35
N VAL A 52 -5.50 13.62 -0.69
CA VAL A 52 -5.12 12.75 -1.82
C VAL A 52 -3.71 13.08 -2.28
N GLN A 53 -2.95 12.04 -2.56
CA GLN A 53 -1.63 12.14 -3.17
C GLN A 53 -1.62 11.40 -4.51
N ASN A 54 -0.88 11.97 -5.46
CA ASN A 54 -0.49 11.33 -6.69
C ASN A 54 0.90 10.71 -6.51
N TRP A 55 1.01 9.43 -6.85
CA TRP A 55 2.25 8.66 -6.75
C TRP A 55 2.68 8.22 -8.14
N LYS A 56 3.93 8.54 -8.51
CA LYS A 56 4.56 8.10 -9.77
C LYS A 56 5.86 7.35 -9.48
N PRO A 57 6.27 6.36 -10.30
CA PRO A 57 5.47 5.73 -11.35
C PRO A 57 4.37 4.84 -10.76
N ARG A 58 3.29 4.63 -11.53
CA ARG A 58 2.12 3.82 -11.11
C ARG A 58 2.45 2.32 -10.94
N TYR A 59 3.60 1.87 -11.45
CA TYR A 59 4.07 0.49 -11.37
C TYR A 59 5.46 0.47 -10.72
N THR A 60 5.55 -0.02 -9.50
CA THR A 60 6.81 -0.33 -8.85
C THR A 60 7.16 -1.79 -9.15
N VAL A 61 8.25 -2.03 -9.87
CA VAL A 61 8.80 -3.39 -10.03
C VAL A 61 9.62 -3.69 -8.79
N TRP A 62 9.08 -4.55 -7.92
CA TRP A 62 9.78 -5.02 -6.72
C TRP A 62 10.58 -6.29 -7.08
N TYR A 63 11.89 -6.28 -6.82
CA TYR A 63 12.68 -7.50 -6.74
C TYR A 63 12.88 -7.83 -5.25
N THR A 64 12.50 -9.04 -4.85
CA THR A 64 12.94 -9.62 -3.57
C THR A 64 14.30 -10.27 -3.82
N TYR A 65 15.30 -10.00 -2.96
CA TYR A 65 16.49 -10.86 -2.88
C TYR A 65 16.14 -12.16 -2.17
#